data_AF-A0A9E4KGS7-F1
#
_entry.id   AF-A0A9E4KGS7-F1
#
_cell.length_a   1.000
_cell.length_b   1.000
_cell.length_c   1.000
_cell.angle_alpha   90.00
_cell.angle_beta   90.00
_cell.angle_gamma   90.00
#
_symmetry.space_group_name_H-M   'P 1'
#
loop_
_entity.id
_entity.type
_entity.pdbx_description
1 polymer ?
#
loop_
_entity_poly.entity_id
_entity_poly.type
_entity_poly.pdbx_seq_one_letter_code
_entity_poly.pdbx_strand_id
1 'polypeptide(L)' 'MSDREQISHDDGLALEEASPKLKRPPLYKVIILNDDYTPMEFVVQVLETFFNMDREKATRVMLHVHTRG' A
#
# COMPACT_ATOMS: atom_id res chain seq x y z
N MET A 1 -57.45 -42.31 -10.58
CA MET A 1 -56.95 -41.78 -9.30
C MET A 1 -55.64 -42.50 -9.03
N SER A 2 -54.54 -41.94 -9.51
CA SER A 2 -53.19 -42.44 -9.26
C SER A 2 -52.30 -41.20 -9.31
N ASP A 3 -52.14 -40.59 -8.15
CA ASP A 3 -51.40 -39.36 -7.93
C ASP A 3 -49.95 -39.57 -8.35
N ARG A 4 -49.59 -38.93 -9.47
CA ARG A 4 -48.22 -38.93 -9.99
C ARG A 4 -47.48 -37.86 -9.20
N GLU A 5 -46.72 -38.30 -8.21
CA GLU A 5 -45.83 -37.45 -7.41
C GLU A 5 -45.00 -36.56 -8.34
N GLN A 6 -45.25 -35.25 -8.26
CA GLN A 6 -44.40 -34.25 -8.88
C GLN A 6 -43.07 -34.26 -8.13
N ILE A 7 -42.07 -34.88 -8.71
CA ILE A 7 -40.68 -34.74 -8.27
C ILE A 7 -40.32 -33.28 -8.52
N SER A 8 -40.36 -32.46 -7.46
CA SER A 8 -39.75 -31.14 -7.48
C SER A 8 -38.25 -31.37 -7.71
N HIS A 9 -37.76 -31.01 -8.89
CA HIS A 9 -36.35 -30.79 -9.09
C HIS A 9 -35.95 -29.67 -8.12
N ASP A 10 -35.46 -30.08 -6.95
CA ASP A 10 -34.66 -29.25 -6.07
C ASP A 10 -33.43 -28.89 -6.88
N ASP A 11 -33.53 -27.75 -7.56
CA ASP A 11 -32.48 -27.15 -8.34
C ASP A 11 -31.38 -26.82 -7.33
N GLY A 12 -30.49 -27.80 -7.13
CA GLY A 12 -29.42 -27.76 -6.16
C GLY A 12 -28.64 -26.48 -6.38
N LEU A 13 -28.93 -25.49 -5.55
CA LEU A 13 -28.33 -24.17 -5.61
C LEU A 13 -26.85 -24.36 -5.27
N ALA A 14 -26.03 -24.57 -6.30
CA ALA A 14 -24.60 -24.58 -6.19
C ALA A 14 -24.20 -23.18 -5.73
N LEU A 15 -24.01 -23.02 -4.42
CA LEU A 15 -23.37 -21.85 -3.85
C LEU A 15 -21.92 -21.88 -4.36
N GLU A 16 -21.66 -21.14 -5.43
CA GLU A 16 -20.27 -20.82 -5.80
C GLU A 16 -19.61 -20.17 -4.58
N GLU A 17 -18.54 -20.79 -4.08
CA GLU A 17 -17.74 -20.21 -3.02
C GLU A 17 -17.24 -18.85 -3.50
N ALA A 18 -17.63 -17.78 -2.81
CA ALA A 18 -17.21 -16.43 -3.17
C ALA A 18 -15.68 -16.34 -3.12
N SER A 19 -15.07 -15.84 -4.20
CA SER A 19 -13.63 -15.65 -4.29
C SER A 19 -13.09 -14.92 -3.05
N PRO A 20 -12.01 -15.42 -2.42
CA PRO A 20 -11.48 -14.85 -1.19
C PRO A 20 -11.13 -13.37 -1.39
N LYS A 21 -11.63 -12.49 -0.51
CA LYS A 21 -11.29 -11.07 -0.54
C LYS A 21 -9.81 -10.89 -0.21
N LEU A 22 -9.02 -10.48 -1.20
CA LEU A 22 -7.62 -10.17 -1.00
C LEU A 22 -7.47 -8.91 -0.13
N LYS A 23 -6.75 -9.03 0.98
CA LYS A 23 -6.39 -7.90 1.83
C LYS A 23 -5.30 -7.07 1.15
N ARG A 24 -5.43 -5.74 1.20
CA ARG A 24 -4.37 -4.84 0.75
C ARG A 24 -3.11 -5.02 1.61
N PRO A 25 -1.90 -5.07 1.01
CA PRO A 25 -0.66 -5.14 1.78
C PRO A 25 -0.53 -3.95 2.76
N PRO A 26 0.02 -4.17 3.96
CA PRO A 26 0.31 -3.08 4.88
C PRO A 26 1.42 -2.18 4.29
N LEU A 27 1.24 -0.87 4.39
CA LEU A 27 2.25 0.12 4.00
C LEU A 27 3.15 0.45 5.19
N TYR A 28 4.42 0.77 4.91
CA TYR A 28 5.39 1.22 5.91
C TYR A 28 5.86 2.64 5.60
N LYS A 29 6.23 3.38 6.64
CA LYS A 29 6.83 4.71 6.51
C LYS A 29 8.35 4.58 6.53
N VAL A 30 9.00 5.26 5.59
CA VAL A 30 10.45 5.51 5.63
C VAL A 30 10.67 6.87 6.29
N ILE A 31 11.55 6.93 7.28
CA ILE A 31 11.81 8.12 8.09
C ILE A 31 13.31 8.44 7.97
N ILE A 32 13.63 9.72 7.78
CA ILE A 32 15.00 10.25 7.86
C ILE A 32 15.09 11.00 9.18
N LEU A 33 16.13 10.72 9.95
CA LEU A 33 16.43 11.40 11.20
C LEU A 33 17.54 12.42 10.96
N ASN A 34 17.43 13.58 11.59
CA ASN A 34 18.49 14.59 11.53
C ASN A 34 19.74 14.16 12.31
N ASP A 35 20.91 14.59 11.85
CA ASP A 35 22.20 14.42 12.53
C ASP A 35 23.17 15.57 12.19
N ASP A 36 24.26 15.70 12.93
CA ASP A 36 25.21 16.83 12.83
C ASP A 36 26.40 16.59 11.88
N TYR A 37 26.49 15.43 11.24
CA TYR A 37 27.66 15.00 10.46
C TYR A 37 27.37 14.81 8.98
N THR A 38 26.14 14.40 8.63
CA THR A 38 25.76 14.13 7.26
C THR A 38 25.60 15.44 6.47
N PRO A 39 26.36 15.67 5.38
CA PRO A 39 26.22 16.89 4.60
C PRO A 39 24.82 17.04 4.00
N MET A 40 24.27 18.26 4.05
CA MET A 40 22.94 18.56 3.46
C MET A 40 22.83 18.11 1.99
N GLU A 41 23.88 18.34 1.21
CA GLU A 41 23.94 17.97 -0.21
C GLU A 41 23.85 16.46 -0.42
N PHE A 42 24.45 15.68 0.48
CA PHE A 42 24.38 14.22 0.41
C PHE A 42 22.95 13.72 0.65
N VAL A 43 22.23 14.32 1.60
CA VAL A 43 20.82 13.98 1.88
C VAL A 43 19.95 14.28 0.65
N VAL A 44 20.18 15.41 -0.03
CA VAL A 44 19.46 15.75 -1.27
C VAL A 44 19.72 14.69 -2.35
N GLN A 45 20.97 14.30 -2.57
CA GLN A 45 21.32 13.26 -3.56
C GLN A 45 20.67 11.91 -3.25
N VAL A 46 20.59 11.52 -1.97
CA VAL A 46 19.89 10.29 -1.53
C VAL A 46 18.39 10.37 -1.87
N LEU A 47 17.76 11.51 -1.62
CA LEU A 47 16.34 11.74 -1.91
C LEU A 47 16.05 11.74 -3.42
N GLU A 48 16.96 12.29 -4.23
CA GLU A 48 16.86 12.25 -5.70
C GLU A 48 17.03 10.81 -6.24
N THR A 49 18.03 10.08 -5.74
CA THR A 49 18.43 8.76 -6.28
C THR A 49 17.48 7.64 -5.89
N PHE A 50 17.05 7.59 -4.62
CA PHE A 50 16.30 6.44 -4.09
C PHE A 50 14.80 6.68 -3.96
N PHE A 51 14.38 7.94 -3.92
CA PHE A 51 12.97 8.32 -3.76
C PHE A 51 12.41 9.11 -4.94
N ASN A 52 13.19 9.24 -6.02
CA ASN A 52 12.83 9.93 -7.25
C ASN A 52 12.23 11.33 -6.99
N MET A 53 12.75 12.04 -5.99
CA MET A 53 12.36 13.42 -5.77
C MET A 53 13.08 14.32 -6.77
N ASP A 54 12.38 15.35 -7.26
CA ASP A 54 13.08 16.46 -7.90
C ASP A 54 13.92 17.23 -6.86
N ARG A 55 14.87 18.01 -7.38
CA ARG A 55 15.82 18.78 -6.58
C ARG A 55 15.14 19.72 -5.59
N GLU A 56 14.07 20.40 -6.01
CA GLU A 56 13.37 21.38 -5.20
C GLU A 56 12.69 20.71 -4.00
N LYS A 57 11.97 19.61 -4.26
CA LYS A 57 11.29 18.80 -3.26
C LYS A 57 12.30 18.15 -2.30
N ALA A 58 13.38 17.59 -2.82
CA ALA A 58 14.44 16.99 -2.00
C ALA A 58 15.07 18.02 -1.05
N THR A 59 15.37 19.22 -1.56
CA THR A 59 15.90 20.33 -0.75
C THR A 59 14.91 20.74 0.35
N ARG A 60 13.62 20.84 0.04
CA ARG A 60 12.58 21.19 1.02
C ARG A 60 12.45 20.13 2.12
N VAL A 61 12.51 18.85 1.76
CA VAL A 61 12.46 17.74 2.72
C VAL A 61 13.70 17.74 3.60
N MET A 62 14.89 17.91 3.02
CA MET A 62 16.14 17.99 3.77
C MET A 62 16.12 19.14 4.78
N LEU A 63 15.69 20.35 4.37
CA LEU A 63 15.55 21.49 5.28
C LEU A 63 14.54 21.22 6.39
N HIS A 64 13.46 20.50 6.09
CA HIS A 64 12.47 20.12 7.10
C HIS A 64 13.07 19.21 8.18
N VAL A 65 13.83 18.19 7.77
CA VAL A 65 14.56 17.29 8.69
C VAL A 65 15.54 18.09 9.53
N HIS A 66 16.37 18.92 8.91
CA HIS A 66 17.39 19.71 9.62
C HIS A 66 16.81 20.71 10.64
N THR A 67 15.70 21.36 10.29
CA THR A 67 15.11 22.41 11.14
C THR A 67 14.19 21.88 12.24
N ARG A 68 13.70 20.65 12.13
CA ARG A 68 12.68 20.11 13.05
C ARG A 68 13.10 18.87 13.84
N GLY A 69 14.18 18.21 13.44
CA GLY A 69 14.60 16.94 14.05
C GLY A 69 13.79 15.76 13.53
#